data_AF-A0A1H6ZDV8-F1
#
_entry.id   AF-A0A1H6ZDV8-F1
#
_cell.length_a   1.000
_cell.length_b   1.000
_cell.length_c   1.000
_cell.angle_alpha   90.00
_cell.angle_beta   90.00
_cell.angle_gamma   90.00
#
_symmetry.space_group_name_H-M   'P 1'
#
loop_
_entity.id
_entity.type
_entity.pdbx_description
1 polymer ?
#
loop_
_entity_poly.entity_id
_entity_poly.type
_entity_poly.pdbx_seq_one_letter_code
_entity_poly.pdbx_strand_id
1 'polypeptide(L)'
;MPELHQDAQERWGGVHLLIDRWLAERRELVDAFGSINHKQSAPVANAEALQVFCELLVDYVSAGHFEVYEQLMDEAEAFGDRRGLELARQIYPRLEAITQAALAFNDRCDNGDCQDGSLSREIEALGSLLRERFELEDCLIEVLHNAHRQIAASA
;
A
#
# COMPACT_ATOMS: atom_id res chain seq x y z
N MET A 1 -9.17 34.75 15.16
CA MET A 1 -9.25 34.24 13.79
C MET A 1 -9.54 32.74 13.86
N PRO A 2 -10.79 32.29 13.67
CA PRO A 2 -11.15 30.87 13.81
C PRO A 2 -11.27 30.09 12.48
N GLU A 3 -11.04 30.72 11.33
CA GLU A 3 -11.34 30.13 10.01
C GLU A 3 -10.35 29.04 9.55
N LEU A 4 -9.16 28.91 10.17
CA LEU A 4 -8.18 27.87 9.81
C LEU A 4 -8.54 26.47 10.32
N HIS A 5 -9.36 26.36 11.38
CA HIS A 5 -9.64 25.07 11.99
C HIS A 5 -10.71 24.26 11.22
N GLN A 6 -11.60 24.92 10.48
CA GLN A 6 -12.66 24.23 9.72
C GLN A 6 -12.13 23.60 8.44
N ASP A 7 -11.32 24.31 7.65
CA ASP A 7 -10.68 23.77 6.44
C ASP A 7 -9.78 22.57 6.73
N ALA A 8 -9.10 22.62 7.87
CA ALA A 8 -8.37 21.49 8.41
C ALA A 8 -9.32 20.29 8.57
N GLN A 9 -10.33 20.39 9.44
CA GLN A 9 -11.18 19.25 9.82
C GLN A 9 -11.93 18.59 8.65
N GLU A 10 -12.34 19.36 7.64
CA GLU A 10 -12.96 18.82 6.42
C GLU A 10 -11.94 18.13 5.49
N ARG A 11 -10.71 18.64 5.39
CA ARG A 11 -9.61 17.96 4.66
C ARG A 11 -9.18 16.67 5.38
N TRP A 12 -9.03 16.69 6.70
CA TRP A 12 -8.56 15.56 7.51
C TRP A 12 -9.57 14.39 7.55
N GLY A 13 -10.87 14.70 7.55
CA GLY A 13 -11.92 13.67 7.45
C GLY A 13 -11.85 12.88 6.14
N GLY A 14 -11.41 13.51 5.05
CA GLY A 14 -11.20 12.87 3.76
C GLY A 14 -9.98 11.94 3.75
N VAL A 15 -8.85 12.37 4.33
CA VAL A 15 -7.62 11.57 4.42
C VAL A 15 -7.85 10.30 5.25
N HIS A 16 -8.57 10.40 6.37
CA HIS A 16 -8.90 9.24 7.19
C HIS A 16 -9.75 8.22 6.42
N LEU A 17 -10.80 8.66 5.73
CA LEU A 17 -11.64 7.80 4.90
C LEU A 17 -10.86 7.14 3.75
N LEU A 18 -9.91 7.87 3.18
CA LEU A 18 -9.02 7.37 2.13
C LEU A 18 -8.08 6.27 2.66
N ILE A 19 -7.47 6.47 3.83
CA ILE A 19 -6.64 5.46 4.49
C ILE A 19 -7.49 4.23 4.86
N ASP A 20 -8.70 4.41 5.40
CA ASP A 20 -9.61 3.30 5.74
C ASP A 20 -9.97 2.48 4.50
N ARG A 21 -10.29 3.14 3.38
CA ARG A 21 -10.54 2.47 2.10
C ARG A 21 -9.31 1.71 1.62
N TRP A 22 -8.14 2.32 1.68
CA TRP A 22 -6.89 1.70 1.26
C TRP A 22 -6.51 0.49 2.13
N LEU A 23 -6.78 0.56 3.44
CA LEU A 23 -6.62 -0.58 4.35
C LEU A 23 -7.61 -1.71 4.05
N ALA A 24 -8.82 -1.39 3.58
CA ALA A 24 -9.77 -2.38 3.08
C ALA A 24 -9.23 -3.06 1.80
N GLU A 25 -8.68 -2.30 0.86
CA GLU A 25 -8.03 -2.85 -0.35
C GLU A 25 -6.84 -3.74 0.01
N ARG A 26 -6.05 -3.35 1.01
CA ARG A 26 -4.98 -4.21 1.56
C ARG A 26 -5.53 -5.55 2.05
N ARG A 27 -6.67 -5.55 2.74
CA ARG A 27 -7.31 -6.79 3.22
C ARG A 27 -7.68 -7.67 2.04
N GLU A 28 -8.33 -7.12 1.02
CA GLU A 28 -8.70 -7.86 -0.19
C GLU A 28 -7.47 -8.45 -0.90
N LEU A 29 -6.38 -7.68 -0.99
CA LEU A 29 -5.11 -8.16 -1.54
C LEU A 29 -4.55 -9.36 -0.75
N VAL A 30 -4.58 -9.31 0.59
CA VAL A 30 -4.11 -10.39 1.46
C VAL A 30 -5.00 -11.63 1.34
N ASP A 31 -6.32 -11.46 1.28
CA ASP A 31 -7.27 -12.55 1.09
C ASP A 31 -7.10 -13.20 -0.30
N ALA A 32 -6.89 -12.39 -1.35
CA ALA A 32 -6.55 -12.88 -2.68
C ALA A 32 -5.23 -13.65 -2.68
N PHE A 33 -4.19 -13.12 -2.03
CA PHE A 33 -2.90 -13.81 -1.89
C PHE A 33 -3.04 -15.16 -1.16
N GLY A 34 -3.82 -15.22 -0.09
CA GLY A 34 -4.10 -16.45 0.66
C GLY A 34 -4.93 -17.47 -0.13
N SER A 35 -5.68 -17.01 -1.12
CA SER A 35 -6.45 -17.87 -2.03
C SER A 35 -5.56 -18.52 -3.11
N ILE A 36 -4.35 -18.00 -3.35
CA ILE A 36 -3.39 -18.60 -4.27
C ILE A 36 -2.84 -19.89 -3.66
N ASN A 37 -3.15 -21.02 -4.28
CA ASN A 37 -2.70 -22.30 -3.74
C ASN A 37 -1.23 -22.56 -4.11
N HIS A 38 -0.31 -22.24 -3.20
CA HIS A 38 1.14 -22.43 -3.38
C HIS A 38 1.57 -23.90 -3.59
N LYS A 39 0.68 -24.89 -3.38
CA LYS A 39 0.97 -26.33 -3.43
C LYS A 39 0.50 -27.05 -4.69
N GLN A 40 -0.25 -26.41 -5.58
CA GLN A 40 -0.74 -27.03 -6.81
C GLN A 40 0.00 -26.49 -8.03
N SER A 41 0.81 -27.35 -8.67
CA SER A 41 1.50 -27.06 -9.95
C SER A 41 0.55 -27.01 -11.16
N ALA A 42 -0.76 -26.94 -10.96
CA ALA A 42 -1.72 -26.96 -12.06
C ALA A 42 -1.90 -25.53 -12.62
N PRO A 43 -1.48 -25.25 -13.87
CA PRO A 43 -1.44 -23.89 -14.42
C PRO A 43 -2.81 -23.21 -14.49
N VAL A 44 -3.89 -23.99 -14.61
CA VAL A 44 -5.24 -23.49 -14.89
C VAL A 44 -6.03 -23.14 -13.61
N ALA A 45 -5.75 -23.82 -12.49
CA ALA A 45 -6.50 -23.61 -11.25
C ALA A 45 -6.06 -22.34 -10.50
N ASN A 46 -4.79 -21.93 -10.68
CA ASN A 46 -4.26 -20.71 -10.09
C ASN A 46 -4.28 -19.51 -11.04
N ALA A 47 -4.46 -19.69 -12.36
CA ALA A 47 -4.40 -18.57 -13.31
C ALA A 47 -5.42 -17.46 -12.99
N GLU A 48 -6.67 -17.83 -12.71
CA GLU A 48 -7.73 -16.86 -12.37
C GLU A 48 -7.44 -16.16 -11.03
N ALA A 49 -7.07 -16.91 -9.99
CA ALA A 49 -6.74 -16.34 -8.69
C ALA A 49 -5.48 -15.44 -8.73
N LEU A 50 -4.47 -15.84 -9.50
CA LEU A 50 -3.25 -15.07 -9.73
C LEU A 50 -3.55 -13.78 -10.49
N GLN A 51 -4.41 -13.84 -11.50
CA GLN A 51 -4.83 -12.67 -12.28
C GLN A 51 -5.58 -11.67 -11.40
N VAL A 52 -6.57 -12.14 -10.63
CA VAL A 52 -7.29 -11.29 -9.66
C VAL A 52 -6.33 -10.68 -8.65
N PHE A 53 -5.40 -11.46 -8.11
CA PHE A 53 -4.38 -10.95 -7.21
C PHE A 53 -3.49 -9.88 -7.86
N CYS A 54 -3.08 -10.08 -9.11
CA CYS A 54 -2.27 -9.11 -9.83
C CYS A 54 -3.02 -7.81 -10.12
N GLU A 55 -4.30 -7.87 -10.49
CA GLU A 55 -5.15 -6.69 -10.65
C GLU A 55 -5.23 -5.92 -9.33
N LEU A 56 -5.62 -6.59 -8.24
CA LEU A 56 -5.69 -5.99 -6.90
C LEU A 56 -4.35 -5.42 -6.44
N LEU A 57 -3.25 -6.09 -6.77
CA LEU A 57 -1.89 -5.65 -6.44
C LEU A 57 -1.58 -4.32 -7.13
N VAL A 58 -1.83 -4.23 -8.44
CA VAL A 58 -1.56 -3.02 -9.23
C VAL A 58 -2.45 -1.86 -8.78
N ASP A 59 -3.75 -2.11 -8.55
CA ASP A 59 -4.67 -1.11 -8.01
C ASP A 59 -4.18 -0.61 -6.64
N TYR A 60 -3.85 -1.52 -5.72
CA TYR A 60 -3.39 -1.20 -4.37
C TYR A 60 -2.08 -0.40 -4.35
N VAL A 61 -1.10 -0.79 -5.17
CA VAL A 61 0.18 -0.07 -5.22
C VAL A 61 0.04 1.30 -5.88
N SER A 62 -0.84 1.41 -6.88
CA SER A 62 -1.11 2.67 -7.59
C SER A 62 -1.87 3.66 -6.70
N ALA A 63 -2.93 3.22 -6.01
CA ALA A 63 -3.66 4.03 -5.04
C ALA A 63 -2.74 4.57 -3.94
N GLY A 64 -1.84 3.72 -3.44
CA GLY A 64 -0.81 4.11 -2.48
C GLY A 64 0.09 5.23 -3.01
N HIS A 65 0.67 5.03 -4.20
CA HIS A 65 1.69 5.90 -4.75
C HIS A 65 1.17 7.26 -5.23
N PHE A 66 -0.04 7.29 -5.80
CA PHE A 66 -0.61 8.50 -6.41
C PHE A 66 -1.61 9.24 -5.52
N GLU A 67 -2.22 8.58 -4.53
CA GLU A 67 -3.25 9.20 -3.70
C GLU A 67 -2.83 9.24 -2.23
N VAL A 68 -2.53 8.08 -1.64
CA VAL A 68 -2.32 7.97 -0.19
C VAL A 68 -1.06 8.70 0.26
N TYR A 69 0.10 8.45 -0.38
CA TYR A 69 1.36 9.04 0.07
C TYR A 69 1.40 10.56 -0.11
N GLU A 70 0.76 11.09 -1.15
CA GLU A 70 0.65 12.54 -1.34
C GLU A 70 -0.18 13.17 -0.22
N GLN A 71 -1.33 12.58 0.13
CA GLN A 71 -2.17 13.08 1.22
C GLN A 71 -1.46 13.00 2.59
N LEU A 72 -0.72 11.93 2.87
CA LEU A 72 0.06 11.79 4.09
C LEU A 72 1.22 12.82 4.18
N MET A 73 1.82 13.19 3.04
CA MET A 73 2.84 14.24 3.03
C MET A 73 2.25 15.65 3.16
N ASP A 74 1.13 15.95 2.50
CA ASP A 74 0.39 17.21 2.69
C ASP A 74 -0.04 17.37 4.15
N GLU A 75 -0.47 16.27 4.78
CA GLU A 75 -0.79 16.18 6.20
C GLU A 75 0.37 16.61 7.09
N ALA A 76 1.53 15.98 6.93
CA ALA A 76 2.70 16.30 7.72
C ALA A 76 3.26 17.71 7.43
N GLU A 77 3.15 18.21 6.20
CA GLU A 77 3.52 19.58 5.87
C GLU A 77 2.62 20.61 6.56
N ALA A 78 1.30 20.38 6.57
CA ALA A 78 0.33 21.27 7.21
C ALA A 78 0.49 21.33 8.75
N PHE A 79 0.87 20.24 9.41
CA PHE A 79 1.21 20.23 10.84
C PHE A 79 2.65 20.69 11.13
N GLY A 80 3.47 20.88 10.09
CA GLY A 80 4.88 21.22 10.25
C GLY A 80 5.73 20.09 10.83
N ASP A 81 5.29 18.84 10.69
CA ASP A 81 6.01 17.66 11.17
C ASP A 81 7.16 17.31 10.23
N ARG A 82 8.27 18.05 10.41
CA ARG A 82 9.52 17.78 9.70
C ARG A 82 10.05 16.37 9.92
N ARG A 83 9.79 15.76 11.09
CA ARG A 83 10.30 14.41 11.40
C ARG A 83 9.52 13.36 10.62
N GLY A 84 8.19 13.50 10.55
CA GLY A 84 7.34 12.71 9.68
C GLY A 84 7.74 12.83 8.21
N LEU A 85 7.95 14.04 7.71
CA LEU A 85 8.38 14.27 6.32
C LEU A 85 9.77 13.66 6.01
N GLU A 86 10.73 13.73 6.93
CA GLU A 86 12.03 13.07 6.77
C GLU A 86 11.91 11.54 6.73
N LEU A 87 11.07 10.96 7.59
CA LEU A 87 10.79 9.53 7.59
C LEU A 87 10.10 9.10 6.29
N ALA A 88 9.09 9.85 5.84
CA ALA A 88 8.40 9.60 4.58
C ALA A 88 9.37 9.58 3.39
N ARG A 89 10.30 10.54 3.33
CA ARG A 89 11.35 10.58 2.31
C ARG A 89 12.32 9.39 2.34
N GLN A 90 12.55 8.80 3.50
CA GLN A 90 13.40 7.59 3.61
C GLN A 90 12.66 6.33 3.22
N ILE A 91 11.36 6.25 3.53
CA ILE A 91 10.51 5.10 3.25
C ILE A 91 10.08 5.05 1.78
N TYR A 92 9.78 6.20 1.18
CA TYR A 92 9.33 6.34 -0.21
C TYR A 92 10.16 5.57 -1.25
N PRO A 93 11.50 5.68 -1.31
CA PRO A 93 12.30 4.94 -2.29
C PRO A 93 12.22 3.41 -2.09
N ARG A 94 11.99 2.95 -0.86
CA ARG A 94 11.80 1.52 -0.59
C ARG A 94 10.44 1.05 -1.07
N LEU A 95 9.39 1.83 -0.84
CA LEU A 95 8.05 1.56 -1.36
C LEU A 95 8.03 1.55 -2.90
N GLU A 96 8.70 2.51 -3.54
CA GLU A 96 8.85 2.56 -4.99
C GLU A 96 9.55 1.31 -5.53
N ALA A 97 10.64 0.88 -4.90
CA ALA A 97 11.34 -0.35 -5.29
C ALA A 97 10.43 -1.59 -5.20
N ILE A 98 9.59 -1.68 -4.16
CA ILE A 98 8.63 -2.77 -4.00
C ILE A 98 7.53 -2.69 -5.07
N THR A 99 7.01 -1.49 -5.35
CA THR A 99 6.02 -1.27 -6.43
C THR A 99 6.58 -1.70 -7.78
N GLN A 100 7.83 -1.37 -8.10
CA GLN A 100 8.47 -1.80 -9.34
C GLN A 100 8.62 -3.32 -9.41
N ALA A 101 8.97 -3.97 -8.30
CA ALA A 101 9.04 -5.43 -8.23
C ALA A 101 7.66 -6.08 -8.42
N ALA A 102 6.60 -5.50 -7.84
CA ALA A 102 5.22 -5.94 -8.00
C ALA A 102 4.73 -5.80 -9.46
N LEU A 103 5.01 -4.68 -10.12
CA LEU A 103 4.69 -4.47 -11.53
C LEU A 103 5.45 -5.44 -12.44
N ALA A 104 6.74 -5.66 -12.17
CA ALA A 104 7.54 -6.62 -12.92
C ALA A 104 7.04 -8.07 -12.75
N PHE A 105 6.49 -8.41 -11.57
CA PHE A 105 5.82 -9.68 -11.35
C PHE A 105 4.53 -9.79 -12.17
N ASN A 106 3.67 -8.76 -12.13
CA ASN A 106 2.43 -8.73 -12.92
C ASN A 106 2.71 -8.90 -14.43
N ASP A 107 3.70 -8.19 -14.98
CA ASP A 107 4.09 -8.30 -16.38
C ASP A 107 4.56 -9.72 -16.75
N ARG A 108 5.28 -10.40 -15.84
CA ARG A 108 5.66 -11.81 -16.00
C ARG A 108 4.46 -12.77 -15.94
N CYS A 109 3.46 -12.45 -15.11
CA CYS A 109 2.22 -13.20 -15.03
C CYS A 109 1.39 -13.09 -16.31
N ASP A 110 1.27 -11.88 -16.86
CA ASP A 110 0.54 -11.61 -18.11
C ASP A 110 1.22 -12.25 -19.33
N ASN A 111 2.55 -12.22 -19.40
CA ASN A 111 3.33 -12.82 -20.48
C ASN A 111 3.30 -14.36 -20.52
N GLY A 112 2.68 -15.04 -19.54
CA GLY A 112 2.54 -16.50 -19.52
C GLY A 112 3.81 -17.27 -19.17
N ASP A 113 4.86 -16.59 -18.69
CA ASP A 113 6.15 -17.19 -18.28
C ASP A 113 6.03 -18.01 -16.97
N CYS A 114 4.87 -17.95 -16.33
CA CYS A 114 4.50 -18.65 -15.11
C CYS A 114 4.38 -20.19 -15.25
N GLN A 115 4.71 -20.74 -16.41
CA GLN A 115 4.66 -22.19 -16.70
C GLN A 115 5.91 -22.95 -16.22
N ASP A 116 7.02 -22.26 -15.98
CA ASP A 116 8.20 -22.87 -15.36
C ASP A 116 8.04 -22.82 -13.83
N GLY A 117 8.48 -23.85 -13.09
CA GLY A 117 8.27 -23.99 -11.64
C GLY A 117 8.87 -22.90 -10.73
N SER A 118 9.26 -21.76 -11.29
CA SER A 118 9.70 -20.51 -10.66
C SER A 118 8.55 -19.69 -10.05
N LEU A 119 7.31 -19.85 -10.54
CA LEU A 119 6.15 -19.07 -10.09
C LEU A 119 5.96 -19.10 -8.57
N SER A 120 6.05 -20.29 -7.96
CA SER A 120 5.91 -20.43 -6.50
C SER A 120 6.96 -19.62 -5.74
N ARG A 121 8.21 -19.58 -6.23
CA ARG A 121 9.28 -18.80 -5.60
C ARG A 121 9.07 -17.30 -5.78
N GLU A 122 8.61 -16.87 -6.95
CA GLU A 122 8.28 -15.47 -7.23
C GLU A 122 7.14 -15.00 -6.31
N ILE A 123 6.09 -15.82 -6.13
CA ILE A 123 4.98 -15.52 -5.21
C ILE A 123 5.46 -15.44 -3.76
N GLU A 124 6.34 -16.35 -3.31
CA GLU A 124 6.93 -16.28 -1.97
C GLU A 124 7.79 -15.02 -1.79
N ALA A 125 8.61 -14.67 -2.79
CA ALA A 125 9.42 -13.46 -2.78
C ALA A 125 8.55 -12.19 -2.74
N LEU A 126 7.49 -12.14 -3.55
CA LEU A 126 6.53 -11.05 -3.57
C LEU A 126 5.80 -10.93 -2.22
N GLY A 127 5.40 -12.04 -1.61
CA GLY A 127 4.80 -12.03 -0.27
C GLY A 127 5.73 -11.44 0.81
N SER A 128 7.03 -11.70 0.72
CA SER A 128 8.02 -11.06 1.60
C SER A 128 8.13 -9.55 1.35
N LEU A 129 8.15 -9.13 0.08
CA LEU A 129 8.21 -7.72 -0.29
C LEU A 129 6.94 -6.97 0.15
N LEU A 130 5.77 -7.58 -0.03
CA LEU A 130 4.48 -7.03 0.41
C LEU A 130 4.42 -6.89 1.93
N ARG A 131 4.91 -7.88 2.68
CA ARG A 131 5.01 -7.75 4.14
C ARG A 131 5.87 -6.56 4.54
N GLU A 132 7.03 -6.41 3.90
CA GLU A 132 7.90 -5.26 4.16
C GLU A 132 7.19 -3.95 3.79
N ARG A 133 6.46 -3.91 2.67
CA ARG A 133 5.64 -2.76 2.28
C ARG A 133 4.62 -2.41 3.36
N PHE A 134 3.87 -3.40 3.85
CA PHE A 134 2.85 -3.17 4.87
C PHE A 134 3.45 -2.58 6.14
N GLU A 135 4.58 -3.10 6.62
CA GLU A 135 5.26 -2.56 7.81
C GLU A 135 5.70 -1.10 7.62
N LEU A 136 6.23 -0.77 6.44
CA LEU A 136 6.64 0.60 6.09
C LEU A 136 5.43 1.54 6.04
N GLU A 137 4.32 1.09 5.50
CA GLU A 137 3.08 1.85 5.40
C GLU A 137 2.38 2.04 6.74
N ASP A 138 2.35 1.01 7.59
CA ASP A 138 1.89 1.14 8.97
C ASP A 138 2.74 2.17 9.73
N CYS A 139 4.06 2.18 9.51
CA CYS A 139 4.95 3.19 10.08
C CYS A 139 4.60 4.61 9.59
N LEU A 140 4.29 4.78 8.29
CA LEU A 140 3.84 6.06 7.75
C LEU A 140 2.51 6.50 8.38
N ILE A 141 1.52 5.60 8.48
CA ILE A 141 0.22 5.92 9.08
C ILE A 141 0.39 6.27 10.57
N GLU A 142 1.20 5.51 11.32
CA GLU A 142 1.46 5.77 12.73
C GLU A 142 2.08 7.16 12.95
N VAL A 143 3.10 7.51 12.16
CA VAL A 143 3.86 8.74 12.34
C VAL A 143 3.16 9.96 11.74
N LEU A 144 2.54 9.84 10.57
CA LEU A 144 1.94 10.95 9.85
C LEU A 144 0.47 11.15 10.23
N HIS A 145 -0.27 10.08 10.55
CA HIS A 145 -1.70 10.15 10.79
C HIS A 145 -2.07 10.02 12.28
N ASN A 146 -1.58 9.00 12.99
CA ASN A 146 -1.93 8.81 14.40
C ASN A 146 -1.30 9.86 15.32
N ALA A 147 -0.08 10.31 15.04
CA ALA A 147 0.56 11.39 15.80
C ALA A 147 -0.26 12.68 15.78
N HIS A 148 -0.86 13.02 14.62
CA HIS A 148 -1.68 14.21 14.47
C HIS A 148 -3.12 14.03 14.98
N ARG A 149 -3.70 12.82 14.90
CA ARG A 149 -5.01 12.52 15.52
C ARG A 149 -5.02 12.77 17.03
N GLN A 150 -3.92 12.44 17.73
CA GLN A 150 -3.82 12.74 19.17
C GLN A 150 -3.75 14.24 19.45
N ILE A 151 -3.13 15.03 18.58
CA ILE A 151 -3.04 16.49 18.75
C ILE A 151 -4.41 17.13 18.49
N ALA A 152 -5.12 16.72 17.44
CA ALA A 152 -6.46 17.23 17.11
C ALA A 152 -7.54 16.84 18.15
N ALA A 153 -7.39 15.70 18.83
CA ALA A 153 -8.31 15.26 19.89
C ALA A 153 -8.01 15.88 21.28
N SER A 154 -6.85 16.52 21.44
CA SER A 154 -6.38 17.10 22.71
C SER A 154 -6.45 18.62 22.77
N ALA A 155 -6.97 19.28 21.72
CA ALA A 155 -7.17 20.72 21.61
C ALA A 155 -8.65 21.09 21.74
#